data_AF-A0A0N4YL62-F1
#
_entry.id   AF-A0A0N4YL62-F1
#
_cell.length_a   1.000
_cell.length_b   1.000
_cell.length_c   1.000
_cell.angle_alpha   90.00
_cell.angle_beta   90.00
_cell.angle_gamma   90.00
#
_symmetry.space_group_name_H-M   'P 1'
#
loop_
_entity.id
_entity.type
_entity.pdbx_description
1 polymer ?
#
loop_
_entity_poly.entity_id
_entity_poly.type
_entity_poly.pdbx_seq_one_letter_code
_entity_poly.pdbx_strand_id
1 'polypeptide(L)'
;MKSKTAAWIDARARFDIVDGAAGLFAPGFVLRWPNGKLVRFTNWADGNGAEQIERSRKCVQLQTNGEWLNADCGEPATVICEKRLHRPAVRYCPKHWMYMDATQSCYRAITRTNMTILDADIRCFQLGAEHNHDAMLASVTSDLENQFIKGAFGRSNNGDKWQWMDGTPFTYQNWDRGMPFGKRALAVLVGDEKFKQY
;
A
#
# COMPACT_ATOMS: atom_id res chain seq x y z
N MET A 1 -3.86 -15.63 18.70
CA MET A 1 -3.55 -15.24 17.30
C MET A 1 -2.56 -14.10 17.36
N LYS A 2 -1.36 -14.22 16.75
CA LYS A 2 -0.37 -13.14 16.74
C LYS A 2 -0.95 -11.93 15.99
N SER A 3 -0.92 -10.76 16.61
CA SER A 3 -1.29 -9.49 15.97
C SER A 3 -0.43 -9.31 14.72
N LYS A 4 -1.06 -9.04 13.59
CA LYS A 4 -0.38 -8.83 12.30
C LYS A 4 0.00 -7.36 12.23
N THR A 5 1.27 -7.06 12.43
CA THR A 5 1.76 -5.69 12.61
C THR A 5 2.30 -5.05 11.33
N ALA A 6 2.49 -5.84 10.27
CA ALA A 6 3.17 -5.40 9.05
C ALA A 6 2.58 -6.01 7.76
N ALA A 7 2.69 -5.26 6.68
CA ALA A 7 2.28 -5.63 5.34
C ALA A 7 3.37 -5.33 4.30
N TRP A 8 3.50 -6.17 3.27
CA TRP A 8 4.40 -5.93 2.17
C TRP A 8 3.91 -4.77 1.29
N ILE A 9 4.83 -3.86 0.95
CA ILE A 9 4.73 -2.92 -0.16
C ILE A 9 5.88 -3.19 -1.13
N ASP A 10 5.71 -2.85 -2.40
CA ASP A 10 6.60 -3.33 -3.46
C ASP A 10 7.88 -2.51 -3.65
N ALA A 11 8.30 -1.77 -2.63
CA ALA A 11 9.57 -1.07 -2.63
C ALA A 11 10.69 -2.09 -2.36
N ARG A 12 11.59 -2.28 -3.34
CA ARG A 12 12.73 -3.21 -3.20
C ARG A 12 14.04 -2.54 -3.56
N ALA A 13 15.05 -2.85 -2.77
CA ALA A 13 16.40 -2.36 -2.99
C ALA A 13 17.02 -3.09 -4.17
N ARG A 14 17.47 -2.32 -5.15
CA ARG A 14 18.28 -2.79 -6.26
C ARG A 14 19.65 -2.15 -6.14
N PHE A 15 20.69 -2.91 -6.43
CA PHE A 15 22.03 -2.34 -6.52
C PHE A 15 22.13 -1.60 -7.84
N ASP A 16 22.41 -0.30 -7.78
CA ASP A 16 22.40 0.61 -8.94
C ASP A 16 23.46 1.69 -8.75
N ILE A 17 23.73 2.44 -9.81
CA ILE A 17 24.58 3.64 -9.75
C ILE A 17 23.67 4.81 -9.34
N VAL A 18 23.96 5.45 -8.20
CA VAL A 18 23.17 6.57 -7.70
C VAL A 18 23.50 7.83 -8.50
N ASP A 19 22.48 8.63 -8.83
CA ASP A 19 22.53 9.75 -9.78
C ASP A 19 23.64 10.78 -9.52
N GLY A 20 24.27 11.23 -10.62
CA GLY A 20 25.53 11.97 -10.69
C GLY A 20 25.41 13.48 -10.50
N ALA A 21 24.46 13.96 -9.70
CA ALA A 21 24.30 15.40 -9.44
C ALA A 21 25.56 16.05 -8.82
N ALA A 22 26.49 15.25 -8.28
CA ALA A 22 27.79 15.67 -7.78
C ALA A 22 28.99 15.10 -8.58
N GLY A 23 28.77 14.48 -9.74
CA GLY A 23 29.83 13.81 -10.52
C GLY A 23 30.47 12.59 -9.85
N LEU A 24 29.88 12.10 -8.75
CA LEU A 24 30.35 10.96 -7.98
C LEU A 24 29.42 9.75 -8.22
N PHE A 25 29.83 8.86 -9.11
CA PHE A 25 29.15 7.60 -9.39
C PHE A 25 29.51 6.57 -8.30
N ALA A 26 28.91 6.68 -7.12
CA ALA A 26 29.06 5.67 -6.09
C ALA A 26 28.03 4.55 -6.30
N PRO A 27 28.46 3.27 -6.40
CA PRO A 27 27.53 2.16 -6.47
C PRO A 27 26.86 1.95 -5.10
N GLY A 28 25.54 1.80 -5.09
CA GLY A 28 24.77 1.73 -3.85
C GLY A 28 23.41 1.06 -4.02
N PHE A 29 22.67 0.90 -2.92
CA PHE A 29 21.30 0.42 -2.98
C PHE A 29 20.34 1.59 -3.24
N VAL A 30 19.43 1.38 -4.17
CA VAL A 30 18.37 2.30 -4.53
C VAL A 30 17.04 1.57 -4.47
N LEU A 31 16.03 2.16 -3.84
CA LEU A 31 14.69 1.60 -3.81
C LEU A 31 13.94 1.91 -5.09
N ARG A 32 13.38 0.88 -5.71
CA ARG A 32 12.55 0.99 -6.91
C ARG A 32 11.23 0.26 -6.71
N TRP A 33 10.20 0.80 -7.33
CA TRP A 33 8.93 0.12 -7.57
C TRP A 33 9.09 -0.94 -8.67
N PRO A 34 8.12 -1.86 -8.85
CA PRO A 34 8.17 -2.94 -9.85
C PRO A 34 8.36 -2.46 -11.27
N ASN A 35 7.75 -1.31 -11.59
CA ASN A 35 7.87 -0.66 -12.88
C ASN A 35 9.23 0.01 -13.11
N GLY A 36 10.19 -0.20 -12.21
CA GLY A 36 11.54 0.37 -12.26
C GLY A 36 11.62 1.82 -11.81
N LYS A 37 10.50 2.50 -11.53
CA LYS A 37 10.53 3.90 -11.07
C LYS A 37 11.17 4.01 -9.70
N LEU A 38 11.92 5.09 -9.51
CA LEU A 38 12.51 5.42 -8.22
C LEU A 38 11.43 5.67 -7.17
N VAL A 39 11.65 5.17 -5.95
CA VAL A 39 10.83 5.52 -4.79
C VAL A 39 11.13 6.99 -4.43
N ARG A 40 10.13 7.87 -4.59
CA ARG A 40 10.24 9.30 -4.31
C ARG A 40 9.53 9.73 -3.04
N PHE A 41 8.38 9.13 -2.77
CA PHE A 41 7.67 9.29 -1.50
C PHE A 41 8.14 8.20 -0.54
N THR A 42 8.34 8.56 0.72
CA THR A 42 8.73 7.65 1.79
C THR A 42 8.13 8.09 3.11
N ASN A 43 7.78 7.13 3.96
CA ASN A 43 7.34 7.38 5.33
C ASN A 43 8.07 6.45 6.32
N TRP A 44 9.39 6.59 6.44
CA TRP A 44 10.22 5.69 7.24
C TRP A 44 9.99 5.85 8.74
N ALA A 45 10.01 4.73 9.47
CA ALA A 45 10.19 4.76 10.92
C ALA A 45 11.64 5.08 11.28
N ASP A 46 11.87 5.52 12.50
CA ASP A 46 13.22 5.74 13.04
C ASP A 46 14.11 4.51 12.87
N GLY A 47 15.37 4.71 12.48
CA GLY A 47 16.32 3.62 12.22
C GLY A 47 16.05 2.81 10.94
N ASN A 48 15.18 3.31 10.05
CA ASN A 48 14.92 2.73 8.74
C ASN A 48 15.11 3.80 7.66
N GLY A 49 15.27 3.39 6.41
CA GLY A 49 15.52 4.33 5.32
C GLY A 49 16.18 3.71 4.10
N ALA A 50 16.27 4.52 3.04
CA ALA A 50 17.04 4.18 1.85
C ALA A 50 18.56 4.16 2.13
N GLU A 51 19.04 5.01 3.04
CA GLU A 51 20.45 5.08 3.44
C GLU A 51 20.85 3.97 4.42
N GLN A 52 19.86 3.32 5.04
CA GLN A 52 20.04 2.27 6.05
C GLN A 52 19.74 0.87 5.47
N ILE A 53 19.81 0.72 4.14
CA ILE A 53 19.58 -0.58 3.48
C ILE A 53 20.78 -1.49 3.71
N GLU A 54 20.55 -2.54 4.48
CA GLU A 54 21.51 -3.62 4.68
C GLU A 54 21.38 -4.71 3.59
N ARG A 55 22.42 -5.54 3.43
CA ARG A 55 22.41 -6.65 2.47
C ARG A 55 21.29 -7.67 2.71
N SER A 56 20.91 -7.85 3.97
CA SER A 56 19.84 -8.76 4.42
C SER A 56 18.45 -8.12 4.40
N ARG A 57 18.33 -6.79 4.54
CA ARG A 57 17.06 -6.07 4.69
C ARG A 57 16.75 -5.17 3.49
N LYS A 58 16.46 -5.81 2.36
CA LYS A 58 16.29 -5.16 1.05
C LYS A 58 14.83 -4.90 0.66
N CYS A 59 13.88 -5.40 1.42
CA CYS A 59 12.45 -5.24 1.16
C CYS A 59 11.82 -4.29 2.16
N VAL A 60 10.61 -3.82 1.88
CA VAL A 60 9.96 -2.79 2.70
C VAL A 60 8.60 -3.28 3.20
N GLN A 61 8.39 -3.16 4.49
CA GLN A 61 7.11 -3.43 5.13
C GLN A 61 6.46 -2.14 5.61
N LEU A 62 5.15 -2.01 5.41
CA LEU A 62 4.29 -0.98 5.97
C LEU A 62 3.72 -1.46 7.31
N GLN A 63 3.84 -0.63 8.35
CA GLN A 63 3.29 -0.87 9.68
C GLN A 63 1.85 -0.34 9.81
N THR A 64 1.16 -0.75 10.88
CA THR A 64 -0.21 -0.30 11.18
C THR A 64 -0.33 1.21 11.43
N ASN A 65 0.74 1.87 11.86
CA ASN A 65 0.80 3.32 12.02
C ASN A 65 1.06 4.06 10.67
N GLY A 66 1.39 3.34 9.60
CA GLY A 66 1.70 3.87 8.29
C GLY A 66 3.19 4.07 8.02
N GLU A 67 4.06 3.78 8.98
CA GLU A 67 5.52 3.90 8.83
C GLU A 67 6.12 2.68 8.14
N TRP A 68 7.28 2.89 7.52
CA TRP A 68 7.96 1.88 6.70
C TRP A 68 9.19 1.35 7.41
N LEU A 69 9.41 0.05 7.27
CA LEU A 69 10.57 -0.65 7.82
C LEU A 69 11.37 -1.34 6.71
N ASN A 70 12.70 -1.35 6.84
CA ASN A 70 13.56 -2.25 6.10
C ASN A 70 13.39 -3.67 6.67
N ALA A 71 13.09 -4.63 5.81
CA ALA A 71 12.79 -6.00 6.18
C ALA A 71 13.56 -6.99 5.33
N ASP A 72 13.83 -8.16 5.92
CA ASP A 72 14.30 -9.32 5.16
C ASP A 72 13.16 -9.82 4.27
N CYS A 73 13.45 -9.93 2.97
CA CYS A 73 12.50 -10.34 1.95
C CYS A 73 11.92 -11.75 2.18
N GLY A 74 12.63 -12.60 2.93
CA GLY A 74 12.19 -13.94 3.31
C GLY A 74 11.21 -13.98 4.48
N GLU A 75 11.00 -12.87 5.19
CA GLU A 75 10.09 -12.84 6.34
C GLU A 75 8.61 -12.94 5.90
N PRO A 76 7.75 -13.61 6.68
CA PRO A 76 6.34 -13.70 6.36
C PRO A 76 5.56 -12.47 6.89
N ALA A 77 4.97 -11.67 5.99
CA ALA A 77 4.09 -10.56 6.34
C ALA A 77 2.76 -10.62 5.59
N THR A 78 1.82 -9.74 5.96
CA THR A 78 0.56 -9.64 5.20
C THR A 78 0.79 -9.01 3.84
N VAL A 79 -0.18 -9.15 2.95
CA VAL A 79 -0.04 -8.74 1.55
C VAL A 79 -1.06 -7.66 1.24
N ILE A 80 -0.63 -6.61 0.54
CA ILE A 80 -1.55 -5.63 -0.04
C ILE A 80 -1.29 -5.61 -1.53
N CYS A 81 -2.32 -5.96 -2.29
CA CYS A 81 -2.26 -5.92 -3.75
C CYS A 81 -2.82 -4.61 -4.26
N GLU A 82 -2.22 -4.08 -5.32
CA GLU A 82 -2.68 -2.95 -6.12
C GLU A 82 -2.97 -3.41 -7.54
N LYS A 83 -4.07 -2.91 -8.08
CA LYS A 83 -4.47 -3.07 -9.49
C LYS A 83 -4.75 -1.68 -10.06
N ARG A 84 -3.88 -1.24 -10.98
CA ARG A 84 -4.06 0.03 -11.69
C ARG A 84 -5.09 -0.11 -12.79
N LEU A 85 -6.04 0.82 -12.87
CA LEU A 85 -7.05 0.77 -13.92
C LEU A 85 -6.51 1.41 -15.20
N HIS A 86 -6.33 0.60 -16.25
CA HIS A 86 -5.89 1.11 -17.56
C HIS A 86 -6.92 2.01 -18.26
N ARG A 87 -8.20 1.93 -17.83
CA ARG A 87 -9.30 2.75 -18.36
C ARG A 87 -9.98 3.49 -17.21
N PRO A 88 -9.57 4.74 -16.91
CA PRO A 88 -10.07 5.49 -15.75
C PRO A 88 -11.57 5.82 -15.78
N ALA A 89 -12.23 5.67 -16.94
CA ALA A 89 -13.68 5.78 -17.06
C ALA A 89 -14.43 4.69 -16.26
N VAL A 90 -13.80 3.55 -15.97
CA VAL A 90 -14.39 2.47 -15.18
C VAL A 90 -13.90 2.61 -13.73
N ARG A 91 -14.66 3.30 -12.88
CA ARG A 91 -14.39 3.41 -11.43
C ARG A 91 -14.91 2.19 -10.65
N TYR A 92 -14.76 1.00 -11.22
CA TYR A 92 -15.30 -0.24 -10.65
C TYR A 92 -14.18 -1.19 -10.26
N CYS A 93 -14.15 -1.56 -8.98
CA CYS A 93 -13.25 -2.57 -8.44
C CYS A 93 -13.98 -3.90 -8.26
N PRO A 94 -13.30 -5.05 -8.46
CA PRO A 94 -13.90 -6.34 -8.17
C PRO A 94 -14.28 -6.49 -6.70
N LYS A 95 -15.09 -7.49 -6.38
CA LYS A 95 -15.52 -7.77 -5.00
C LYS A 95 -14.29 -7.94 -4.09
N HIS A 96 -14.36 -7.34 -2.89
CA HIS A 96 -13.28 -7.32 -1.90
C HIS A 96 -12.05 -6.47 -2.26
N TRP A 97 -12.13 -5.67 -3.31
CA TRP A 97 -11.16 -4.63 -3.62
C TRP A 97 -11.74 -3.25 -3.30
N MET A 98 -10.88 -2.31 -2.93
CA MET A 98 -11.22 -0.94 -2.57
C MET A 98 -10.69 0.03 -3.60
N TYR A 99 -11.56 0.86 -4.16
CA TYR A 99 -11.16 1.90 -5.13
C TYR A 99 -10.57 3.10 -4.40
N MET A 100 -9.47 3.64 -4.95
CA MET A 100 -8.89 4.91 -4.56
C MET A 100 -8.93 5.85 -5.77
N ASP A 101 -9.61 6.99 -5.61
CA ASP A 101 -9.82 7.93 -6.72
C ASP A 101 -8.51 8.60 -7.16
N ALA A 102 -7.67 9.02 -6.19
CA ALA A 102 -6.43 9.76 -6.45
C ALA A 102 -5.41 8.97 -7.28
N THR A 103 -5.34 7.64 -7.11
CA THR A 103 -4.42 6.77 -7.88
C THR A 103 -5.13 6.07 -9.03
N GLN A 104 -6.46 6.15 -9.10
CA GLN A 104 -7.31 5.40 -10.02
C GLN A 104 -7.02 3.89 -9.97
N SER A 105 -6.75 3.39 -8.76
CA SER A 105 -6.36 2.00 -8.51
C SER A 105 -7.31 1.31 -7.55
N CYS A 106 -7.34 -0.01 -7.63
CA CYS A 106 -8.01 -0.89 -6.69
C CYS A 106 -6.99 -1.55 -5.76
N TYR A 107 -7.29 -1.63 -4.47
CA TYR A 107 -6.42 -2.25 -3.48
C TYR A 107 -7.13 -3.37 -2.74
N ARG A 108 -6.39 -4.43 -2.36
CA ARG A 108 -6.92 -5.54 -1.57
C ARG A 108 -5.89 -6.03 -0.56
N ALA A 109 -6.25 -5.94 0.72
CA ALA A 109 -5.43 -6.46 1.80
C ALA A 109 -5.77 -7.94 2.08
N ILE A 110 -4.75 -8.78 2.17
CA ILE A 110 -4.85 -10.21 2.49
C ILE A 110 -4.43 -10.39 3.95
N THR A 111 -5.45 -10.18 4.77
CA THR A 111 -5.54 -10.36 6.22
C THR A 111 -4.98 -11.64 6.81
N ARG A 112 -5.38 -12.78 6.24
CA ARG A 112 -5.48 -14.05 7.00
C ARG A 112 -4.21 -14.88 6.98
N THR A 113 -3.42 -14.77 5.92
CA THR A 113 -2.19 -15.54 5.70
C THR A 113 -1.00 -14.58 5.63
N ASN A 114 0.10 -14.93 6.29
CA ASN A 114 1.36 -14.23 6.08
C ASN A 114 2.16 -15.00 5.03
N MET A 115 2.88 -14.27 4.19
CA MET A 115 3.58 -14.78 3.01
C MET A 115 4.92 -14.05 2.88
N THR A 116 5.90 -14.72 2.28
CA THR A 116 7.13 -14.04 1.84
C THR A 116 6.77 -13.01 0.76
N ILE A 117 7.65 -12.04 0.49
CA ILE A 117 7.35 -11.04 -0.54
C ILE A 117 7.19 -11.68 -1.94
N LEU A 118 7.90 -12.77 -2.21
CA LEU A 118 7.81 -13.51 -3.47
C LEU A 118 6.46 -14.24 -3.59
N ASP A 119 6.03 -14.92 -2.53
CA ASP A 119 4.71 -15.56 -2.52
C ASP A 119 3.59 -14.51 -2.61
N ALA A 120 3.80 -13.34 -2.02
CA ALA A 120 2.89 -12.22 -2.09
C ALA A 120 2.72 -11.67 -3.52
N ASP A 121 3.81 -11.56 -4.29
CA ASP A 121 3.76 -11.19 -5.72
C ASP A 121 2.88 -12.15 -6.51
N ILE A 122 3.17 -13.46 -6.37
CA ILE A 122 2.44 -14.52 -7.06
C ILE A 122 0.96 -14.45 -6.67
N ARG A 123 0.67 -14.20 -5.40
CA ARG A 123 -0.70 -14.08 -4.93
C ARG A 123 -1.43 -12.88 -5.52
N CYS A 124 -0.79 -11.71 -5.60
CA CYS A 124 -1.39 -10.54 -6.23
C CYS A 124 -1.65 -10.77 -7.71
N PHE A 125 -0.69 -11.37 -8.43
CA PHE A 125 -0.85 -11.74 -9.83
C PHE A 125 -2.07 -12.66 -10.05
N GLN A 126 -2.19 -13.73 -9.26
CA GLN A 126 -3.34 -14.65 -9.34
C GLN A 126 -4.68 -13.95 -9.10
N LEU A 127 -4.76 -13.07 -8.10
CA LEU A 127 -5.98 -12.31 -7.79
C LEU A 127 -6.37 -11.31 -8.88
N GLY A 128 -5.38 -10.77 -9.61
CA GLY A 128 -5.63 -9.98 -10.81
C GLY A 128 -6.21 -10.84 -11.93
N ALA A 129 -5.58 -11.98 -12.20
CA ALA A 129 -5.95 -12.91 -13.26
C ALA A 129 -7.39 -13.46 -13.09
N GLU A 130 -7.86 -13.67 -11.86
CA GLU A 130 -9.27 -14.03 -11.55
C GLU A 130 -10.29 -13.04 -12.15
N HIS A 131 -9.86 -11.82 -12.46
CA HIS A 131 -10.69 -10.76 -13.04
C HIS A 131 -10.18 -10.27 -14.40
N ASN A 132 -9.34 -11.04 -15.11
CA ASN A 132 -8.73 -10.65 -16.40
C ASN A 132 -7.98 -9.30 -16.33
N HIS A 133 -7.21 -9.10 -15.27
CA HIS A 133 -6.46 -7.86 -15.05
C HIS A 133 -5.09 -8.13 -14.42
N ASP A 134 -4.18 -7.17 -14.56
CA ASP A 134 -2.89 -7.22 -13.88
C ASP A 134 -2.99 -6.60 -12.48
N ALA A 135 -2.50 -7.33 -11.48
CA ALA A 135 -2.34 -6.84 -10.12
C ALA A 135 -0.96 -7.23 -9.57
N MET A 136 -0.38 -6.34 -8.77
CA MET A 136 0.94 -6.46 -8.19
C MET A 136 0.90 -6.07 -6.71
N LEU A 137 2.01 -6.20 -5.98
CA LEU A 137 2.09 -5.64 -4.64
C LEU A 137 1.92 -4.12 -4.70
N ALA A 138 1.38 -3.55 -3.63
CA ALA A 138 1.05 -2.14 -3.60
C ALA A 138 2.29 -1.24 -3.67
N SER A 139 2.22 -0.23 -4.53
CA SER A 139 3.13 0.90 -4.52
C SER A 139 2.57 2.03 -3.65
N VAL A 140 3.45 2.92 -3.17
CA VAL A 140 3.05 4.06 -2.35
C VAL A 140 3.77 5.31 -2.83
N THR A 141 3.06 6.16 -3.56
CA THR A 141 3.62 7.30 -4.28
C THR A 141 3.25 8.65 -3.68
N SER A 142 2.40 8.67 -2.65
CA SER A 142 1.98 9.87 -1.92
C SER A 142 1.57 9.54 -0.49
N ASP A 143 1.54 10.55 0.39
CA ASP A 143 1.02 10.40 1.75
C ASP A 143 -0.45 9.96 1.75
N LEU A 144 -1.26 10.52 0.85
CA LEU A 144 -2.66 10.12 0.69
C LEU A 144 -2.81 8.62 0.38
N GLU A 145 -1.99 8.08 -0.52
CA GLU A 145 -1.96 6.65 -0.81
C GLU A 145 -1.47 5.83 0.38
N ASN A 146 -0.47 6.32 1.12
CA ASN A 146 0.03 5.68 2.33
C ASN A 146 -1.06 5.54 3.41
N GLN A 147 -1.81 6.63 3.67
CA GLN A 147 -2.92 6.63 4.61
C GLN A 147 -4.07 5.73 4.14
N PHE A 148 -4.36 5.71 2.84
CA PHE A 148 -5.39 4.83 2.26
C PHE A 148 -5.02 3.35 2.44
N ILE A 149 -3.78 2.98 2.14
CA ILE A 149 -3.28 1.60 2.25
C ILE A 149 -3.19 1.15 3.71
N LYS A 150 -2.72 2.02 4.62
CA LYS A 150 -2.83 1.83 6.08
C LYS A 150 -4.28 1.56 6.48
N GLY A 151 -5.20 2.35 5.92
CA GLY A 151 -6.66 2.16 5.93
C GLY A 151 -7.13 0.76 5.55
N ALA A 152 -6.63 0.26 4.42
CA ALA A 152 -7.00 -1.05 3.88
C ALA A 152 -6.42 -2.20 4.70
N PHE A 153 -5.16 -2.06 5.14
CA PHE A 153 -4.46 -3.02 5.99
C PHE A 153 -5.11 -3.16 7.37
N GLY A 154 -5.55 -2.04 7.93
CA GLY A 154 -6.27 -1.98 9.21
C GLY A 154 -7.65 -2.63 9.21
N ARG A 155 -8.16 -3.21 8.12
CA ARG A 155 -9.51 -3.78 8.07
C ARG A 155 -9.49 -5.28 8.41
N SER A 156 -10.03 -5.66 9.58
CA SER A 156 -10.36 -7.05 9.89
C SER A 156 -11.74 -7.42 9.35
N ASN A 157 -11.84 -8.51 8.58
CA ASN A 157 -13.09 -8.97 7.97
C ASN A 157 -13.86 -9.87 8.96
N ASN A 158 -14.59 -9.25 9.89
CA ASN A 158 -15.38 -9.95 10.91
C ASN A 158 -16.90 -9.86 10.70
N GLY A 159 -17.35 -9.87 9.44
CA GLY A 159 -18.78 -9.94 9.11
C GLY A 159 -19.53 -8.67 9.54
N ASP A 160 -19.79 -7.78 8.58
CA ASP A 160 -20.68 -6.62 8.71
C ASP A 160 -20.27 -5.45 9.65
N LYS A 161 -19.11 -5.49 10.30
CA LYS A 161 -18.59 -4.33 11.07
C LYS A 161 -17.17 -3.95 10.64
N TRP A 162 -17.03 -2.73 10.11
CA TRP A 162 -15.73 -2.13 9.80
C TRP A 162 -15.07 -1.67 11.10
N GLN A 163 -13.93 -2.27 11.43
CA GLN A 163 -13.10 -1.87 12.56
C GLN A 163 -11.64 -1.85 12.11
N TRP A 164 -10.90 -0.89 12.64
CA TRP A 164 -9.46 -0.84 12.54
C TRP A 164 -8.84 -2.04 13.30
N MET A 165 -7.64 -2.47 12.90
CA MET A 165 -6.92 -3.59 13.56
C MET A 165 -6.51 -3.24 14.99
N ASP A 166 -6.56 -1.96 15.37
CA ASP A 166 -6.40 -1.47 16.75
C ASP A 166 -7.70 -1.52 17.58
N GLY A 167 -8.82 -1.96 16.98
CA GLY A 167 -10.13 -2.08 17.63
C GLY A 167 -11.02 -0.83 17.54
N THR A 168 -10.56 0.27 16.92
CA THR A 168 -11.37 1.50 16.81
C THR A 168 -12.47 1.37 15.74
N PRO A 169 -13.68 1.92 15.98
CA PRO A 169 -14.79 1.85 15.02
C PRO A 169 -14.61 2.83 13.85
N PHE A 170 -15.05 2.42 12.66
CA PHE A 170 -15.03 3.23 11.44
C PHE A 170 -16.15 4.29 11.47
N THR A 171 -15.85 5.57 11.72
CA THR A 171 -16.87 6.62 11.96
C THR A 171 -16.98 7.74 10.93
N TYR A 172 -16.31 7.71 9.77
CA TYR A 172 -16.38 8.82 8.81
C TYR A 172 -17.14 8.48 7.51
N GLN A 173 -18.19 9.24 7.19
CA GLN A 173 -18.96 9.17 5.94
C GLN A 173 -19.28 10.60 5.47
N ASN A 174 -18.72 11.05 4.35
CA ASN A 174 -19.20 12.23 3.63
C ASN A 174 -19.63 11.78 2.22
N TRP A 175 -20.94 11.70 2.01
CA TRP A 175 -21.54 11.27 0.75
C TRP A 175 -21.82 12.50 -0.10
N ASP A 176 -21.23 12.59 -1.30
CA ASP A 176 -21.66 13.59 -2.28
C ASP A 176 -22.80 13.06 -3.15
N ARG A 177 -23.74 13.95 -3.51
CA ARG A 177 -25.00 13.61 -4.20
C ARG A 177 -24.73 13.25 -5.67
N GLY A 178 -25.08 12.02 -6.07
CA GLY A 178 -25.15 11.68 -7.50
C GLY A 178 -24.89 10.22 -7.91
N MET A 179 -24.69 9.28 -6.98
CA MET A 179 -24.49 7.86 -7.34
C MET A 179 -25.80 7.20 -7.83
N PRO A 180 -25.85 6.63 -9.06
CA PRO A 180 -26.98 5.79 -9.46
C PRO A 180 -26.81 4.39 -8.85
N PHE A 181 -27.76 4.03 -7.99
CA PHE A 181 -28.12 2.68 -7.53
C PHE A 181 -27.16 1.94 -6.56
N GLY A 182 -27.43 2.14 -5.27
CA GLY A 182 -27.94 1.05 -4.43
C GLY A 182 -27.01 -0.14 -4.12
N LYS A 183 -25.95 0.09 -3.35
CA LYS A 183 -25.59 -0.61 -2.08
C LYS A 183 -24.09 -0.41 -1.76
N ARG A 184 -23.84 0.37 -0.69
CA ARG A 184 -22.63 0.44 0.15
C ARG A 184 -21.28 0.48 -0.60
N ALA A 185 -20.95 1.63 -1.20
CA ALA A 185 -19.60 1.95 -1.66
C ALA A 185 -19.01 3.06 -0.78
N LEU A 186 -17.91 2.79 -0.07
CA LEU A 186 -17.27 3.73 0.84
C LEU A 186 -16.58 4.87 0.09
N ALA A 187 -16.93 6.12 0.40
CA ALA A 187 -16.11 7.29 0.12
C ALA A 187 -15.06 7.44 1.23
N VAL A 188 -13.79 7.58 0.87
CA VAL A 188 -12.70 7.92 1.80
C VAL A 188 -12.34 9.38 1.55
N LEU A 189 -12.49 10.23 2.56
CA LEU A 189 -11.99 11.61 2.55
C LEU A 189 -10.78 11.73 3.46
N VAL A 190 -9.85 12.53 2.96
CA VAL A 190 -8.56 12.93 3.49
C VAL A 190 -8.79 13.94 4.61
N GLY A 191 -8.14 13.78 5.75
CA GLY A 191 -8.13 14.81 6.78
C GLY A 191 -7.28 15.99 6.32
N ASP A 192 -7.91 17.11 6.00
CA ASP A 192 -7.26 18.40 5.95
C ASP A 192 -6.97 18.86 7.39
N GLU A 193 -5.69 18.91 7.77
CA GLU A 193 -5.24 19.75 8.87
C GLU A 193 -5.19 21.21 8.43
N LYS A 194 -6.32 21.92 8.44
CA LYS A 194 -6.32 23.39 8.58
C LYS A 194 -7.52 23.87 9.40
N PHE A 195 -7.39 23.77 10.72
CA PHE A 195 -8.01 24.75 11.60
C PHE A 195 -7.25 26.07 11.46
N LYS A 196 -7.93 27.12 10.97
CA LYS A 196 -7.67 28.50 11.43
C LYS A 196 -9.02 29.17 11.67
N GLN A 197 -9.26 29.50 12.93
CA GLN A 197 -10.28 30.44 13.40
C GLN A 197 -10.12 31.78 12.68
N TYR A 198 -11.25 32.36 12.24
CA TYR A 198 -11.68 33.73 12.55
C TYR A 198 -13.21 33.76 12.54
#